data_AF-A0A7G8Q8Y5-F1
#
_entry.id   AF-A0A7G8Q8Y5-F1
#
_cell.length_a   1.000
_cell.length_b   1.000
_cell.length_c   1.000
_cell.angle_alpha   90.00
_cell.angle_beta   90.00
_cell.angle_gamma   90.00
#
_symmetry.space_group_name_H-M   'P 1'
#
loop_
_entity.id
_entity.type
_entity.pdbx_description
1 polymer ?
#
loop_
_entity_poly.entity_id
_entity_poly.type
_entity_poly.pdbx_seq_one_letter_code
_entity_poly.pdbx_strand_id
1 'polypeptide(L)' 'MDPEVAFGKILRSLRLESKKTQEELAFDADLQRHYISLLERGSSSPTLKSIFRLSSALAISPDRLISLVIDEMRKAR' A
#
# COMPACT_ATOMS: atom_id res chain seq x y z
N MET A 1 -2.58 9.59 13.36
CA MET A 1 -2.99 8.38 12.63
C MET A 1 -1.83 7.41 12.66
N ASP A 2 -2.10 6.13 12.95
CA ASP A 2 -1.05 5.10 12.97
C ASP A 2 -0.50 4.85 11.55
N PRO A 3 0.81 4.54 11.41
CA PRO A 3 1.45 4.28 10.11
C PRO A 3 0.75 3.19 9.29
N GLU A 4 0.30 2.11 9.93
CA GLU A 4 -0.40 0.99 9.28
C GLU A 4 -1.72 1.45 8.66
N VAL A 5 -2.48 2.28 9.37
CA VAL A 5 -3.76 2.82 8.88
C VAL A 5 -3.53 3.77 7.72
N ALA A 6 -2.53 4.65 7.81
CA ALA A 6 -2.16 5.56 6.73
C ALA A 6 -1.66 4.79 5.49
N PHE A 7 -0.81 3.78 5.69
CA PHE A 7 -0.33 2.90 4.63
C PHE A 7 -1.48 2.18 3.93
N GLY A 8 -2.41 1.59 4.70
CA GLY A 8 -3.56 0.89 4.16
C GLY A 8 -4.46 1.76 3.28
N LYS A 9 -4.70 3.00 3.70
CA LYS A 9 -5.44 3.99 2.90
C LYS A 9 -4.75 4.34 1.59
N ILE A 10 -3.45 4.65 1.64
CA ILE A 10 -2.67 5.01 0.46
C ILE A 10 -2.58 3.82 -0.51
N LEU A 11 -2.29 2.63 0.01
CA LEU A 11 -2.25 1.40 -0.80
C LEU A 11 -3.57 1.17 -1.53
N ARG A 12 -4.70 1.29 -0.82
CA ARG A 12 -6.03 1.15 -1.42
C ARG A 12 -6.32 2.21 -2.48
N SER A 13 -5.95 3.47 -2.23
CA SER A 13 -6.14 4.56 -3.21
C SER A 13 -5.37 4.27 -4.50
N LEU A 14 -4.06 4.00 -4.39
CA LEU A 14 -3.20 3.72 -5.53
C LEU A 14 -3.65 2.48 -6.31
N ARG A 15 -4.12 1.44 -5.61
CA ARG A 15 -4.66 0.25 -6.25
C ARG A 15 -5.90 0.58 -7.09
N LEU A 16 -6.83 1.35 -6.54
CA LEU A 16 -8.06 1.73 -7.24
C LEU A 16 -7.77 2.68 -8.41
N GLU A 17 -6.84 3.62 -8.26
CA GLU A 17 -6.34 4.48 -9.34
C GLU A 17 -5.72 3.66 -10.48
N SER A 18 -5.01 2.59 -10.13
CA SER A 18 -4.46 1.62 -11.08
C SER A 18 -5.50 0.65 -11.65
N LYS A 19 -6.79 0.79 -11.27
CA LYS A 19 -7.92 -0.07 -11.68
C LYS A 19 -7.70 -1.57 -11.38
N LYS A 20 -6.96 -1.89 -10.32
CA LYS A 20 -6.66 -3.27 -9.93
C LYS A 20 -7.60 -3.74 -8.80
N THR A 21 -7.99 -5.00 -8.84
CA THR A 21 -8.52 -5.73 -7.70
C THR A 21 -7.40 -6.05 -6.71
N GLN A 22 -7.75 -6.44 -5.47
CA GLN A 22 -6.75 -6.90 -4.49
C GLN A 22 -5.96 -8.12 -4.98
N GLU A 23 -6.60 -8.97 -5.80
CA GLU A 23 -6.00 -10.18 -6.34
C GLU A 23 -5.01 -9.88 -7.46
N GLU A 24 -5.36 -8.96 -8.36
CA GLU A 24 -4.43 -8.49 -9.40
C GLU A 24 -3.22 -7.78 -8.80
N LEU A 25 -3.41 -6.88 -7.82
CA LEU A 25 -2.28 -6.24 -7.15
C LEU A 25 -1.39 -7.27 -6.43
N ALA A 26 -2.01 -8.25 -5.77
CA ALA A 26 -1.27 -9.31 -5.10
C ALA A 26 -0.42 -10.11 -6.09
N PHE A 27 -1.02 -10.50 -7.23
CA PHE A 27 -0.33 -11.22 -8.30
C PHE A 27 0.85 -10.41 -8.85
N ASP A 28 0.62 -9.15 -9.23
CA ASP A 28 1.66 -8.28 -9.80
C ASP A 28 2.80 -8.00 -8.81
N ALA A 29 2.48 -7.93 -7.51
CA ALA A 29 3.47 -7.76 -6.46
C ALA A 29 4.10 -9.09 -6.01
N ASP A 30 3.68 -10.25 -6.54
CA ASP A 30 4.02 -11.60 -6.07
C ASP A 30 3.81 -11.77 -4.53
N LEU A 31 2.67 -11.25 -4.06
CA LEU A 31 2.18 -11.34 -2.69
C LEU A 31 0.87 -12.13 -2.64
N GLN A 32 0.46 -12.52 -1.43
CA GLN A 32 -0.84 -13.17 -1.23
C GLN A 32 -1.96 -12.12 -1.15
N ARG A 33 -3.10 -12.37 -1.80
CA ARG A 33 -4.30 -11.50 -1.72
C ARG A 33 -4.72 -11.19 -0.28
N HIS A 34 -4.67 -12.19 0.60
CA HIS A 34 -5.02 -12.00 2.02
C HIS A 34 -4.11 -10.96 2.70
N TYR A 35 -2.82 -10.95 2.36
CA TYR A 35 -1.88 -9.97 2.89
C TYR A 35 -2.18 -8.55 2.40
N ILE A 36 -2.49 -8.37 1.10
CA ILE A 36 -2.98 -7.07 0.59
C ILE A 36 -4.21 -6.60 1.37
N SER A 37 -5.15 -7.51 1.62
CA SER A 37 -6.35 -7.23 2.40
C SER A 37 -6.05 -6.75 3.83
N LEU A 38 -5.08 -7.39 4.51
CA LEU A 38 -4.63 -6.99 5.85
C LEU A 38 -3.96 -5.62 5.84
N LEU A 39 -3.10 -5.35 4.85
CA LEU A 39 -2.44 -4.07 4.68
C LEU A 39 -3.46 -2.94 4.46
N GLU A 40 -4.44 -3.11 3.57
CA GLU A 40 -5.45 -2.10 3.28
C GLU A 40 -6.36 -1.76 4.47
N ARG A 41 -6.50 -2.67 5.43
CA ARG A 41 -7.23 -2.43 6.69
C ARG A 41 -6.35 -1.86 7.81
N GLY A 42 -5.05 -1.70 7.57
CA GLY A 42 -4.09 -1.32 8.61
C GLY A 42 -3.93 -2.38 9.72
N SER A 43 -4.28 -3.64 9.44
CA SER A 43 -4.18 -4.74 10.41
C SER A 43 -2.82 -5.45 10.37
N SER A 44 -1.91 -5.00 9.50
CA SER A 44 -0.55 -5.53 9.37
C SER A 44 0.37 -4.44 8.85
N SER A 45 1.63 -4.48 9.28
CA SER A 45 2.68 -3.58 8.79
C SER A 45 3.35 -4.18 7.55
N PRO A 46 3.61 -3.36 6.51
CA PRO A 46 4.36 -3.83 5.35
C PRO A 46 5.83 -4.05 5.72
N THR A 47 6.43 -5.13 5.22
CA THR A 47 7.90 -5.27 5.28
C THR A 47 8.57 -4.36 4.25
N LEU A 48 9.86 -4.08 4.41
CA LEU A 48 10.64 -3.37 3.39
C LEU A 48 10.53 -4.05 2.01
N LYS A 49 10.63 -5.38 1.96
CA LYS A 49 10.47 -6.15 0.72
C LYS A 49 9.08 -5.95 0.11
N SER A 50 8.03 -5.95 0.92
CA SER A 50 6.64 -5.71 0.48
C SER A 50 6.49 -4.30 -0.12
N ILE A 51 7.10 -3.28 0.49
CA ILE A 51 7.05 -1.89 -0.01
C ILE A 51 7.62 -1.83 -1.43
N PHE A 52 8.82 -2.37 -1.66
CA PHE A 52 9.44 -2.35 -3.00
C PHE A 52 8.60 -3.11 -4.04
N ARG A 53 8.05 -4.27 -3.67
CA ARG A 53 7.19 -5.07 -4.56
C ARG A 53 5.91 -4.35 -4.93
N LEU A 54 5.23 -3.76 -3.94
CA LEU A 54 4.00 -3.00 -4.15
C LEU A 54 4.25 -1.75 -4.99
N SER A 55 5.32 -1.01 -4.71
CA SER A 55 5.76 0.13 -5.51
C SER A 55 5.98 -0.25 -6.97
N SER A 56 6.70 -1.35 -7.22
CA SER A 56 6.90 -1.87 -8.59
C SER A 56 5.58 -2.24 -9.27
N ALA A 57 4.70 -2.96 -8.58
CA ALA A 57 3.39 -3.38 -9.11
C ALA A 57 2.44 -2.21 -9.41
N LEU A 58 2.59 -1.11 -8.67
CA LEU A 58 1.83 0.14 -8.84
C LEU A 58 2.53 1.15 -9.74
N ALA A 59 3.67 0.80 -10.34
CA ALA A 59 4.48 1.67 -11.20
C ALA A 59 4.85 3.02 -10.56
N ILE A 60 5.17 3.01 -9.26
CA ILE A 60 5.67 4.17 -8.51
C ILE A 60 6.97 3.82 -7.79
N SER A 61 7.76 4.85 -7.44
CA SER A 61 8.96 4.62 -6.63
C SER A 61 8.61 4.38 -5.15
N PRO A 62 9.44 3.61 -4.40
CA PRO A 62 9.24 3.39 -2.96
C PRO A 62 9.24 4.67 -2.13
N ASP A 63 10.11 5.64 -2.44
CA ASP A 63 10.16 6.94 -1.75
C ASP A 63 8.87 7.74 -1.97
N ARG A 64 8.26 7.64 -3.15
CA ARG A 64 6.96 8.26 -3.44
C ARG A 64 5.86 7.62 -2.62
N LEU A 65 5.82 6.28 -2.54
CA LEU A 65 4.85 5.56 -1.71
C LEU A 65 4.95 6.01 -0.25
N ILE A 66 6.15 6.05 0.32
CA ILE A 66 6.38 6.48 1.70
C ILE A 66 6.02 7.94 1.92
N SER A 67 6.34 8.83 0.98
CA SER A 67 5.98 10.24 1.07
C SER A 67 4.47 10.45 1.14
N LEU A 68 3.69 9.73 0.32
CA LEU A 68 2.23 9.76 0.36
C LEU A 68 1.67 9.30 1.72
N VAL A 69 2.28 8.28 2.33
CA VAL A 69 1.90 7.78 3.66
C VAL A 69 2.17 8.83 4.73
N ILE A 70 3.34 9.48 4.71
CA ILE A 70 3.69 10.57 5.64
C ILE A 70 2.68 11.72 5.51
N ASP A 71 2.31 12.10 4.29
CA ASP A 71 1.34 13.17 4.05
C ASP A 71 -0.06 12.79 4.56
N GLU A 72 -0.50 11.55 4.36
CA GLU A 72 -1.77 11.06 4.91
C GLU A 72 -1.78 11.07 6.46
N MET A 73 -0.65 10.75 7.10
CA MET A 73 -0.53 10.84 8.55
C MET A 73 -0.67 12.29 9.07
N ARG A 74 -0.23 13.28 8.28
CA ARG A 74 -0.31 14.71 8.62
C ARG A 74 -1.71 15.30 8.49
N LYS A 75 -2.53 14.81 7.55
CA LYS A 75 -3.91 15.30 7.34
C LYS A 75 -4.85 15.08 8.52
N ALA A 76 -4.50 14.17 9.42
CA ALA A 76 -5.28 13.87 10.62
C ALA A 76 -4.74 14.57 11.89
N ARG A 77 -3.90 15.61 11.72
CA ARG A 77 -3.45 16.51 12.80
C ARG A 77 -4.17 17.84 12.74
#